data_AF-A0A1W9SB30-F1
#
_entry.id   AF-A0A1W9SB30-F1
#
_cell.length_a   1.000
_cell.length_b   1.000
_cell.length_c   1.000
_cell.angle_alpha   90.00
_cell.angle_beta   90.00
_cell.angle_gamma   90.00
#
_symmetry.space_group_name_H-M   'P 1'
#
loop_
_entity.id
_entity.type
_entity.pdbx_description
1 polymer ?
#
loop_
_entity_poly.entity_id
_entity_poly.type
_entity_poly.pdbx_seq_one_letter_code
_entity_poly.pdbx_strand_id
1 'polypeptide(L)'
;MIKTVIKSELKNIFRDKMNVFFVFFPIILGGILYYIIPIIEDSVPPGNPTPEIIIMIMILMIGYIFGAITAFTLLDDKDDGVLMSLKITPISVRFYIILKLIISYIFGVLATIILIYITNFLPNVNFIKIILISLLSALSGPLITLIVCSLARNKVEGFVIMKLTGVILILPTLVFFVFDWKEIFLLFSPESWPARLIQMEMLPMIEVNFSFGVYFVLGVVFNMFFLLLLFKLYIKKANI
;
A
#
# COMPACT_ATOMS: atom_id res chain seq x y z
N MET A 1 -14.70 -13.17 -22.46
CA MET A 1 -15.42 -12.20 -21.61
C MET A 1 -14.54 -11.64 -20.48
N ILE A 2 -14.07 -12.48 -19.53
CA ILE A 2 -13.12 -12.06 -18.48
C ILE A 2 -11.86 -11.41 -19.08
N LYS A 3 -11.27 -12.03 -20.11
CA LYS A 3 -10.15 -11.46 -20.88
C LYS A 3 -10.43 -10.06 -21.44
N THR A 4 -11.68 -9.78 -21.83
CA THR A 4 -12.10 -8.49 -22.36
C THR A 4 -12.14 -7.44 -21.25
N VAL A 5 -12.64 -7.79 -20.06
CA VAL A 5 -12.65 -6.90 -18.88
C VAL A 5 -11.23 -6.58 -18.44
N ILE A 6 -10.38 -7.59 -18.31
CA ILE A 6 -8.96 -7.40 -17.97
C ILE A 6 -8.27 -6.49 -19.00
N LYS A 7 -8.49 -6.74 -20.30
CA LYS A 7 -7.94 -5.90 -21.37
C LYS A 7 -8.47 -4.47 -21.30
N SER A 8 -9.75 -4.28 -20.97
CA SER A 8 -10.37 -2.97 -20.83
C SER A 8 -9.76 -2.21 -19.65
N GLU A 9 -9.66 -2.84 -18.48
CA GLU A 9 -9.04 -2.23 -17.30
C GLU A 9 -7.57 -1.87 -17.55
N LEU A 10 -6.77 -2.78 -18.12
CA LEU A 10 -5.38 -2.49 -18.48
C LEU A 10 -5.27 -1.34 -19.48
N LYS A 11 -6.19 -1.23 -20.43
CA LYS A 11 -6.23 -0.11 -21.37
C LYS A 11 -6.68 1.20 -20.69
N ASN A 12 -7.59 1.12 -19.74
CA ASN A 12 -8.05 2.25 -18.94
C ASN A 12 -6.92 2.82 -18.07
N ILE A 13 -5.96 2.00 -17.64
CA ILE A 13 -4.78 2.49 -16.90
C ILE A 13 -4.03 3.57 -17.67
N PHE A 14 -3.87 3.42 -18.97
CA PHE A 14 -3.16 4.39 -19.82
C PHE A 14 -4.06 5.48 -20.41
N ARG A 15 -5.39 5.33 -20.36
CA ARG A 15 -6.34 6.30 -20.92
C ARG A 15 -6.87 7.28 -19.89
N ASP A 16 -7.01 6.84 -18.65
CA ASP A 16 -7.53 7.65 -17.56
C ASP A 16 -6.39 8.41 -16.89
N LYS A 17 -6.53 9.73 -16.77
CA LYS A 17 -5.52 10.63 -16.18
C LYS A 17 -5.16 10.21 -14.76
N MET A 18 -6.14 9.72 -13.99
CA MET A 18 -5.91 9.30 -12.61
C MET A 18 -5.13 7.98 -12.53
N ASN A 19 -5.34 7.06 -13.47
CA ASN A 19 -4.63 5.79 -13.48
C ASN A 19 -3.24 5.87 -14.12
N VAL A 20 -3.00 6.82 -15.03
CA VAL A 20 -1.65 7.08 -15.55
C VAL A 20 -0.69 7.43 -14.41
N PHE A 21 -1.19 8.05 -13.34
CA PHE A 21 -0.42 8.32 -12.13
C PHE A 21 0.14 7.04 -11.49
N PHE A 22 -0.55 5.90 -11.58
CA PHE A 22 -0.02 4.61 -11.07
C PHE A 22 1.33 4.22 -11.68
N VAL A 23 1.54 4.53 -12.96
CA VAL A 23 2.75 4.14 -13.69
C VAL A 23 3.89 5.08 -13.38
N PHE A 24 3.64 6.39 -13.40
CA PHE A 24 4.69 7.39 -13.28
C PHE A 24 5.02 7.76 -11.84
N PHE A 25 4.08 7.64 -10.91
CA PHE A 25 4.28 8.00 -9.52
C PHE A 25 5.53 7.39 -8.88
N PRO A 26 5.78 6.07 -8.95
CA PRO A 26 6.99 5.49 -8.34
C PRO A 26 8.28 5.99 -8.99
N ILE A 27 8.26 6.29 -10.29
CA ILE A 27 9.44 6.81 -11.00
C ILE A 27 9.71 8.25 -10.57
N ILE A 28 8.66 9.07 -10.48
CA ILE A 28 8.75 10.46 -10.01
C ILE A 28 9.23 10.47 -8.56
N LEU A 29 8.60 9.69 -7.68
CA LEU A 29 8.96 9.61 -6.27
C LEU A 29 10.38 9.08 -6.08
N GLY A 30 10.74 8.00 -6.77
CA GLY A 30 12.10 7.44 -6.76
C GLY A 30 13.14 8.45 -7.24
N GLY A 31 12.87 9.18 -8.33
CA GLY A 31 13.76 10.22 -8.84
C GLY A 31 13.92 11.38 -7.86
N ILE A 32 12.83 11.83 -7.23
CA ILE A 32 12.89 12.86 -6.17
C ILE A 32 13.77 12.38 -5.01
N LEU A 33 13.55 11.16 -4.51
CA LEU A 33 14.33 10.61 -3.39
C LEU A 33 15.79 10.36 -3.77
N TYR A 34 16.07 9.94 -5.00
CA TYR A 34 17.44 9.77 -5.49
C TYR A 34 18.27 11.06 -5.36
N TYR A 35 17.65 12.23 -5.57
CA TYR A 35 18.33 13.51 -5.39
C TYR A 35 18.27 14.03 -3.94
N ILE A 36 17.15 13.86 -3.24
CA ILE A 36 16.96 14.42 -1.90
C ILE A 36 17.74 13.64 -0.83
N ILE A 37 17.78 12.32 -0.91
CA ILE A 37 18.38 11.48 0.14
C ILE A 37 19.88 11.80 0.34
N PRO A 38 20.73 11.89 -0.70
CA PRO A 38 22.13 12.27 -0.52
C PRO A 38 22.31 13.65 0.12
N ILE A 39 21.48 14.62 -0.23
CA ILE A 39 21.52 15.97 0.36
C ILE A 39 21.25 15.92 1.87
N ILE A 40 20.29 15.08 2.28
CA ILE A 40 19.99 14.88 3.70
C ILE A 40 21.14 14.15 4.39
N GLU A 41 21.71 13.12 3.76
CA GLU A 41 22.83 12.34 4.27
C GLU A 41 24.06 13.21 4.55
N ASP A 42 24.38 14.15 3.65
CA ASP A 42 25.47 15.13 3.83
C ASP A 42 25.16 16.18 4.92
N SER A 43 23.88 16.37 5.25
CA SER A 43 23.42 17.37 6.23
C SER A 43 23.33 16.83 7.66
N VAL A 44 23.49 15.52 7.86
CA VAL A 44 23.39 14.87 9.17
C VAL A 44 24.71 14.20 9.56
N PRO A 45 24.98 14.00 10.86
CA PRO A 45 26.15 13.24 11.29
C PRO A 45 26.15 11.82 10.71
N PRO A 46 27.34 11.27 10.36
CA PRO A 46 27.44 9.90 9.89
C PRO A 46 26.79 8.90 10.86
N GLY A 47 25.98 7.98 10.32
CA GLY A 47 25.25 6.98 11.10
C GLY A 47 23.90 7.46 11.67
N ASN A 48 23.44 8.67 11.32
CA ASN A 48 22.09 9.11 11.65
C ASN A 48 21.05 8.37 10.78
N PRO A 49 20.05 7.66 11.36
CA PRO A 49 19.08 6.87 10.60
C PRO A 49 17.99 7.68 9.87
N THR A 50 18.10 9.02 9.87
CA THR A 50 17.08 9.91 9.29
C THR A 50 16.82 9.65 7.79
N PRO A 51 17.85 9.56 6.92
CA PRO A 51 17.63 9.28 5.50
C PRO A 51 16.87 7.96 5.26
N GLU A 52 17.23 6.92 6.01
CA GLU A 52 16.63 5.60 5.88
C GLU A 52 15.19 5.55 6.41
N ILE A 53 14.90 6.24 7.51
CA ILE A 53 13.53 6.40 8.02
C ILE A 53 12.65 7.11 6.98
N ILE A 54 13.17 8.13 6.29
CA ILE A 54 12.43 8.81 5.22
C ILE A 54 12.09 7.82 4.10
N ILE A 55 13.05 7.02 3.65
CA ILE A 55 12.80 6.01 2.60
C ILE A 55 11.77 4.98 3.08
N MET A 56 11.88 4.50 4.33
CA MET A 56 10.89 3.59 4.91
C MET A 56 9.48 4.20 4.90
N ILE A 57 9.32 5.45 5.33
CA ILE A 57 8.04 6.17 5.28
C ILE A 57 7.51 6.24 3.85
N MET A 58 8.37 6.51 2.87
CA MET A 58 7.99 6.58 1.47
C MET A 58 7.56 5.22 0.91
N ILE A 59 8.20 4.13 1.33
CA ILE A 59 7.78 2.76 1.00
C ILE A 59 6.36 2.48 1.53
N LEU A 60 6.06 2.87 2.77
CA LEU A 60 4.72 2.71 3.34
C LEU A 60 3.69 3.60 2.60
N MET A 61 4.08 4.83 2.27
CA MET A 61 3.24 5.77 1.52
C MET A 61 2.85 5.28 0.12
N ILE A 62 3.68 4.47 -0.54
CA ILE A 62 3.35 3.87 -1.83
C ILE A 62 2.00 3.16 -1.72
N GLY A 63 1.89 2.18 -0.84
CA GLY A 63 0.66 1.40 -0.73
C GLY A 63 -0.54 2.26 -0.36
N TYR A 64 -0.37 3.28 0.49
CA TYR A 64 -1.42 4.27 0.76
C TYR A 64 -1.88 5.03 -0.49
N ILE A 65 -0.94 5.53 -1.31
CA ILE A 65 -1.25 6.28 -2.52
C ILE A 65 -1.94 5.40 -3.55
N PHE A 66 -1.44 4.17 -3.75
CA PHE A 66 -2.09 3.22 -4.66
C PHE A 66 -3.51 2.87 -4.19
N GLY A 67 -3.72 2.74 -2.87
CA GLY A 67 -5.03 2.55 -2.27
C GLY A 67 -5.96 3.75 -2.48
N ALA A 68 -5.47 4.97 -2.28
CA ALA A 68 -6.23 6.19 -2.49
C ALA A 68 -6.70 6.30 -3.95
N ILE A 69 -5.80 6.17 -4.93
CA ILE A 69 -6.13 6.25 -6.36
C ILE A 69 -7.21 5.21 -6.69
N THR A 70 -7.01 3.97 -6.24
CA THR A 70 -7.98 2.89 -6.50
C THR A 70 -9.34 3.17 -5.86
N ALA A 71 -9.36 3.72 -4.65
CA ALA A 71 -10.59 4.12 -3.96
C ALA A 71 -11.36 5.16 -4.76
N PHE A 72 -10.67 6.20 -5.25
CA PHE A 72 -11.31 7.23 -6.04
C PHE A 72 -11.81 6.71 -7.37
N THR A 73 -11.09 5.80 -8.04
CA THR A 73 -11.64 5.19 -9.26
C THR A 73 -12.91 4.37 -9.00
N LEU A 74 -13.01 3.69 -7.84
CA LEU A 74 -14.20 2.93 -7.47
C LEU A 74 -15.35 3.84 -7.03
N LEU A 75 -15.05 4.96 -6.39
CA LEU A 75 -16.05 5.99 -6.06
C LEU A 75 -16.52 6.72 -7.33
N ASP A 76 -15.65 6.93 -8.31
CA ASP A 76 -15.99 7.38 -9.65
C ASP A 76 -16.97 6.43 -10.32
N ASP A 77 -16.63 5.15 -10.41
CA ASP A 77 -17.52 4.14 -10.97
C ASP A 77 -18.87 4.05 -10.26
N LYS A 78 -18.88 4.30 -8.94
CA LYS A 78 -20.10 4.28 -8.14
C LYS A 78 -20.98 5.49 -8.43
N ASP A 79 -20.39 6.70 -8.43
CA ASP A 79 -21.11 7.95 -8.67
C ASP A 79 -21.62 8.02 -10.12
N ASP A 80 -20.88 7.45 -11.08
CA ASP A 80 -21.25 7.40 -12.50
C ASP A 80 -22.21 6.24 -12.84
N GLY A 81 -22.61 5.42 -11.85
CA GLY A 81 -23.53 4.30 -12.03
C GLY A 81 -22.95 3.08 -12.74
N VAL A 82 -21.64 3.03 -12.99
CA VAL A 82 -20.94 1.90 -13.64
C VAL A 82 -21.20 0.59 -12.89
N LEU A 83 -21.14 0.62 -11.55
CA LEU A 83 -21.42 -0.57 -10.73
C LEU A 83 -22.86 -1.09 -10.90
N MET A 84 -23.82 -0.19 -11.18
CA MET A 84 -25.20 -0.55 -11.45
C MET A 84 -25.37 -1.11 -12.86
N SER A 85 -24.72 -0.50 -13.86
CA SER A 85 -24.69 -1.02 -15.23
C SER A 85 -24.07 -2.41 -15.31
N LEU A 86 -23.06 -2.72 -14.49
CA LEU A 86 -22.47 -4.05 -14.44
C LEU A 86 -23.48 -5.14 -14.00
N LYS A 87 -24.49 -4.81 -13.18
CA LYS A 87 -25.49 -5.79 -12.70
C LYS A 87 -26.38 -6.36 -13.80
N ILE A 88 -26.55 -5.63 -14.91
CA ILE A 88 -27.31 -6.08 -16.09
C ILE A 88 -26.41 -6.74 -17.14
N THR A 89 -25.10 -6.87 -16.86
CA THR A 89 -24.15 -7.60 -17.71
C THR A 89 -23.84 -8.97 -17.08
N PRO A 90 -23.31 -9.93 -17.86
CA PRO A 90 -22.88 -11.23 -17.32
C PRO A 90 -21.60 -11.16 -16.43
N ILE A 91 -21.06 -9.97 -16.17
CA ILE A 91 -19.85 -9.77 -15.36
C ILE A 91 -20.28 -9.51 -13.92
N SER A 92 -19.71 -10.24 -12.96
CA SER A 92 -19.99 -9.99 -11.55
C SER A 92 -19.30 -8.71 -11.06
N VAL A 93 -20.05 -7.87 -10.35
CA VAL A 93 -19.52 -6.63 -9.76
C VAL A 93 -18.41 -6.94 -8.75
N ARG A 94 -18.50 -8.08 -8.05
CA ARG A 94 -17.46 -8.58 -7.13
C ARG A 94 -16.15 -8.84 -7.87
N PHE A 95 -16.19 -9.49 -9.02
CA PHE A 95 -14.99 -9.73 -9.83
C PHE A 95 -14.36 -8.42 -10.30
N TYR A 96 -15.19 -7.45 -10.71
CA TYR A 96 -14.73 -6.13 -11.11
C TYR A 96 -13.96 -5.41 -9.98
N ILE A 97 -14.52 -5.38 -8.78
CA ILE A 97 -13.87 -4.79 -7.60
C ILE A 97 -12.55 -5.52 -7.29
N ILE A 98 -12.58 -6.86 -7.24
CA ILE A 98 -11.38 -7.68 -6.98
C ILE A 98 -10.29 -7.39 -8.01
N LEU A 99 -10.65 -7.25 -9.29
CA LEU A 99 -9.70 -6.94 -10.34
C LEU A 99 -9.02 -5.59 -10.10
N LYS A 100 -9.75 -4.54 -9.71
CA LYS A 100 -9.17 -3.23 -9.36
C LYS A 100 -8.24 -3.31 -8.15
N LEU A 101 -8.63 -4.04 -7.11
CA LEU A 101 -7.78 -4.27 -5.94
C LEU A 101 -6.48 -5.01 -6.30
N ILE A 102 -6.57 -6.05 -7.15
CA ILE A 102 -5.39 -6.79 -7.61
C ILE A 102 -4.47 -5.92 -8.45
N ILE A 103 -5.03 -5.09 -9.35
CA ILE A 103 -4.24 -4.14 -10.14
C ILE A 103 -3.49 -3.18 -9.21
N SER A 104 -4.20 -2.55 -8.27
CA SER A 104 -3.62 -1.67 -7.24
C SER A 104 -2.46 -2.34 -6.50
N TYR A 105 -2.68 -3.57 -6.05
CA TYR A 105 -1.69 -4.36 -5.34
C TYR A 105 -0.45 -4.63 -6.19
N ILE A 106 -0.61 -5.13 -7.43
CA ILE A 106 0.51 -5.45 -8.32
C ILE A 106 1.35 -4.20 -8.60
N PHE A 107 0.70 -3.07 -8.90
CA PHE A 107 1.43 -1.83 -9.13
C PHE A 107 2.11 -1.32 -7.86
N GLY A 108 1.49 -1.46 -6.68
CA GLY A 108 2.12 -1.16 -5.40
C GLY A 108 3.37 -1.99 -5.15
N VAL A 109 3.34 -3.31 -5.42
CA VAL A 109 4.51 -4.19 -5.32
C VAL A 109 5.64 -3.72 -6.23
N LEU A 110 5.33 -3.47 -7.51
CA LEU A 110 6.32 -3.00 -8.49
C LEU A 110 6.90 -1.64 -8.09
N ALA A 111 6.05 -0.72 -7.65
CA ALA A 111 6.44 0.60 -7.17
C ALA A 111 7.41 0.52 -5.98
N THR A 112 7.13 -0.33 -5.00
CA THR A 112 8.02 -0.54 -3.85
C THR A 112 9.36 -1.11 -4.28
N ILE A 113 9.39 -2.11 -5.16
CA ILE A 113 10.64 -2.68 -5.68
C ILE A 113 11.46 -1.62 -6.41
N ILE A 114 10.82 -0.88 -7.34
CA ILE A 114 11.46 0.19 -8.10
C ILE A 114 12.05 1.24 -7.16
N LEU A 115 11.30 1.67 -6.15
CA LEU A 115 11.76 2.69 -5.22
C LEU A 115 12.97 2.23 -4.42
N ILE A 116 12.95 1.00 -3.86
CA ILE A 116 14.08 0.43 -3.11
C ILE A 116 15.35 0.40 -3.97
N TYR A 117 15.24 0.01 -5.24
CA TYR A 117 16.39 -0.05 -6.14
C TYR A 117 16.88 1.33 -6.58
N ILE A 118 15.98 2.26 -6.90
CA ILE A 118 16.36 3.62 -7.34
C ILE A 118 17.10 4.35 -6.20
N THR A 119 16.63 4.22 -4.96
CA THR A 119 17.27 4.89 -3.81
C THR A 119 18.48 4.13 -3.27
N ASN A 120 18.85 2.99 -3.87
CA ASN A 120 19.88 2.07 -3.36
C ASN A 120 19.67 1.72 -1.86
N PHE A 121 18.41 1.63 -1.45
CA PHE A 121 18.03 1.33 -0.08
C PHE A 121 18.25 -0.16 0.19
N LEU A 122 18.79 -0.50 1.37
CA LEU A 122 19.08 -1.88 1.77
C LEU A 122 20.00 -2.64 0.77
N PRO A 123 21.18 -2.11 0.42
CA PRO A 123 22.02 -2.66 -0.67
C PRO A 123 22.54 -4.07 -0.40
N ASN A 124 22.64 -4.47 0.87
CA ASN A 124 23.17 -5.77 1.29
C ASN A 124 22.08 -6.83 1.51
N VAL A 125 20.80 -6.49 1.28
CA VAL A 125 19.68 -7.37 1.57
C VAL A 125 19.41 -8.30 0.37
N ASN A 126 19.13 -9.57 0.68
CA ASN A 126 18.77 -10.56 -0.33
C ASN A 126 17.50 -10.13 -1.08
N PHE A 127 17.51 -10.23 -2.41
CA PHE A 127 16.37 -9.94 -3.28
C PHE A 127 15.06 -10.63 -2.84
N ILE A 128 15.13 -11.84 -2.30
CA ILE A 128 13.94 -12.54 -1.78
C ILE A 128 13.28 -11.75 -0.65
N LYS A 129 14.06 -11.17 0.28
CA LYS A 129 13.52 -10.37 1.37
C LYS A 129 12.91 -9.07 0.86
N ILE A 130 13.53 -8.44 -0.14
CA ILE A 130 12.97 -7.25 -0.82
C ILE A 130 11.60 -7.59 -1.43
N ILE A 131 11.47 -8.74 -2.10
CA ILE A 131 10.18 -9.21 -2.63
C ILE A 131 9.18 -9.39 -1.49
N LEU A 132 9.54 -10.04 -0.39
CA LEU A 132 8.63 -10.26 0.75
C LEU A 132 8.16 -8.93 1.38
N ILE A 133 9.07 -7.97 1.56
CA ILE A 133 8.73 -6.61 2.03
C ILE A 133 7.76 -5.93 1.05
N SER A 134 8.02 -6.01 -0.26
CA SER A 134 7.18 -5.39 -1.28
C SER A 134 5.77 -5.99 -1.34
N LEU A 135 5.65 -7.32 -1.21
CA LEU A 135 4.37 -8.02 -1.15
C LEU A 135 3.57 -7.61 0.07
N LEU A 136 4.21 -7.56 1.25
CA LEU A 136 3.51 -7.21 2.48
C LEU A 136 3.10 -5.72 2.51
N SER A 137 4.01 -4.82 2.12
CA SER A 137 3.75 -3.37 2.08
C SER A 137 2.60 -3.01 1.15
N ALA A 138 2.52 -3.64 -0.02
CA ALA A 138 1.51 -3.34 -1.03
C ALA A 138 0.08 -3.75 -0.63
N LEU A 139 -0.10 -4.63 0.37
CA LEU A 139 -1.43 -5.01 0.88
C LEU A 139 -2.21 -3.83 1.47
N SER A 140 -1.51 -2.78 1.91
CA SER A 140 -2.12 -1.53 2.37
C SER A 140 -2.97 -0.87 1.27
N GLY A 141 -2.61 -1.01 -0.02
CA GLY A 141 -3.37 -0.44 -1.13
C GLY A 141 -4.81 -0.95 -1.19
N PRO A 142 -5.05 -2.26 -1.36
CA PRO A 142 -6.38 -2.84 -1.27
C PRO A 142 -7.10 -2.54 0.04
N LEU A 143 -6.37 -2.54 1.16
CA LEU A 143 -6.95 -2.34 2.49
C LEU A 143 -7.51 -0.91 2.64
N ILE A 144 -6.72 0.10 2.25
CA ILE A 144 -7.11 1.51 2.26
C ILE A 144 -8.24 1.76 1.25
N THR A 145 -8.16 1.14 0.08
CA THR A 145 -9.24 1.18 -0.91
C THR A 145 -10.57 0.77 -0.29
N LEU A 146 -10.58 -0.37 0.41
CA LEU A 146 -11.78 -0.89 1.02
C LEU A 146 -12.23 -0.08 2.24
N ILE A 147 -11.33 0.47 3.06
CA ILE A 147 -11.71 1.39 4.14
C ILE A 147 -12.45 2.58 3.56
N VAL A 148 -11.86 3.26 2.56
CA VAL A 148 -12.44 4.46 1.96
C VAL A 148 -13.78 4.14 1.29
N CYS A 149 -13.85 3.13 0.43
CA CYS A 149 -15.08 2.77 -0.28
C CYS A 149 -16.17 2.18 0.64
N SER A 150 -15.81 1.51 1.73
CA SER A 150 -16.79 0.96 2.68
C SER A 150 -17.36 2.04 3.61
N LEU A 151 -16.63 3.10 3.92
CA LEU A 151 -17.12 4.16 4.80
C LEU A 151 -17.78 5.30 4.03
N ALA A 152 -17.25 5.69 2.88
CA ALA A 152 -17.76 6.80 2.09
C ALA A 152 -18.99 6.46 1.24
N ARG A 153 -19.89 7.43 1.09
CA ARG A 153 -21.05 7.33 0.19
C ARG A 153 -20.74 7.82 -1.22
N ASN A 154 -19.92 8.86 -1.35
CA ASN A 154 -19.53 9.52 -2.59
C ASN A 154 -18.04 9.94 -2.54
N LYS A 155 -17.52 10.51 -3.63
CA LYS A 155 -16.12 11.01 -3.71
C LYS A 155 -15.76 12.02 -2.63
N VAL A 156 -16.67 12.94 -2.30
CA VAL A 156 -16.42 14.03 -1.33
C VAL A 156 -16.19 13.46 0.07
N GLU A 157 -17.06 12.56 0.52
CA GLU A 157 -16.86 11.81 1.77
C GLU A 157 -15.61 10.93 1.69
N GLY A 158 -15.34 10.34 0.53
CA GLY A 158 -14.14 9.53 0.28
C GLY A 158 -12.84 10.27 0.58
N PHE A 159 -12.77 11.54 0.19
CA PHE A 159 -11.62 12.39 0.48
C PHE A 159 -11.42 12.70 1.96
N VAL A 160 -12.51 12.86 2.71
CA VAL A 160 -12.46 13.03 4.16
C VAL A 160 -11.95 11.75 4.82
N ILE A 161 -12.53 10.60 4.48
CA ILE A 161 -12.13 9.31 5.05
C ILE A 161 -10.66 8.99 4.72
N MET A 162 -10.24 9.19 3.47
CA MET A 162 -8.85 8.96 3.06
C MET A 162 -7.87 9.81 3.89
N LYS A 163 -8.15 11.10 4.12
CA LYS A 163 -7.29 11.94 4.95
C LYS A 163 -7.18 11.44 6.39
N LEU A 164 -8.28 10.95 6.97
CA LEU A 164 -8.28 10.37 8.30
C LEU A 164 -7.44 9.09 8.37
N THR A 165 -7.47 8.26 7.33
CA THR A 165 -6.61 7.06 7.27
C THR A 165 -5.13 7.44 7.13
N GLY A 166 -4.82 8.57 6.51
CA GLY A 166 -3.44 9.10 6.42
C GLY A 166 -2.81 9.39 7.80
N VAL A 167 -3.60 9.83 8.78
CA VAL A 167 -3.11 10.06 10.15
C VAL A 167 -2.67 8.76 10.83
N ILE A 168 -3.31 7.64 10.48
CA ILE A 168 -3.01 6.30 11.03
C ILE A 168 -1.62 5.82 10.56
N LEU A 169 -1.12 6.31 9.42
CA LEU A 169 0.22 6.01 8.88
C LEU A 169 1.36 6.47 9.80
N ILE A 170 1.08 7.31 10.80
CA ILE A 170 2.07 7.68 11.81
C ILE A 170 2.40 6.47 12.71
N LEU A 171 1.44 5.60 13.03
CA LEU A 171 1.66 4.49 13.95
C LEU A 171 2.73 3.49 13.48
N PRO A 172 2.76 3.06 12.20
CA PRO A 172 3.84 2.25 11.65
C PRO A 172 5.23 2.85 11.85
N THR A 173 5.36 4.18 11.80
CA THR A 173 6.67 4.83 11.98
C THR A 173 7.18 4.72 13.42
N LEU A 174 6.27 4.64 14.40
CA LEU A 174 6.61 4.44 15.80
C LEU A 174 7.20 3.05 16.08
N VAL A 175 6.87 2.05 15.25
CA VAL A 175 7.43 0.69 15.34
C VAL A 175 8.96 0.72 15.27
N PHE A 176 9.50 1.65 14.49
CA PHE A 176 10.94 1.85 14.34
C PHE A 176 11.64 2.19 15.67
N PHE A 177 10.92 2.78 16.62
CA PHE A 177 11.48 3.23 17.90
C PHE A 177 11.15 2.28 19.08
N VAL A 178 10.40 1.21 18.84
CA VAL A 178 9.99 0.26 19.88
C VAL A 178 10.64 -1.09 19.66
N PHE A 179 11.39 -1.54 20.67
CA PHE A 179 12.15 -2.80 20.65
C PHE A 179 11.62 -3.84 21.65
N ASP A 180 10.78 -3.42 22.61
CA ASP A 180 10.23 -4.29 23.63
C ASP A 180 8.93 -4.99 23.19
N TRP A 181 8.41 -5.89 24.05
CA TRP A 181 7.09 -6.53 23.93
C TRP A 181 5.92 -5.55 23.68
N LYS A 182 6.10 -4.27 24.04
CA LYS A 182 5.15 -3.18 23.79
C LYS A 182 4.87 -2.96 22.30
N GLU A 183 5.73 -3.47 21.42
CA GLU A 183 5.49 -3.54 19.99
C GLU A 183 4.10 -4.11 19.66
N ILE A 184 3.58 -5.05 20.44
CA ILE A 184 2.28 -5.71 20.19
C ILE A 184 1.14 -4.70 20.08
N PHE A 185 1.21 -3.57 20.80
CA PHE A 185 0.19 -2.51 20.71
C PHE A 185 0.27 -1.74 19.38
N LEU A 186 1.45 -1.66 18.77
CA LEU A 186 1.66 -1.01 17.48
C LEU A 186 1.35 -1.95 16.30
N LEU A 187 1.47 -3.27 16.51
CA LEU A 187 1.14 -4.31 15.52
C LEU A 187 -0.34 -4.32 15.09
N PHE A 188 -1.21 -3.61 15.82
CA PHE A 188 -2.60 -3.41 15.43
C PHE A 188 -2.74 -2.60 14.12
N SER A 189 -1.77 -1.74 13.78
CA SER A 189 -1.81 -1.04 12.50
C SER A 189 -1.38 -1.99 11.37
N PRO A 190 -2.15 -2.18 10.29
CA PRO A 190 -1.78 -3.10 9.21
C PRO A 190 -0.41 -2.81 8.56
N GLU A 191 0.02 -1.55 8.58
CA GLU A 191 1.30 -1.09 8.04
C GLU A 191 2.48 -1.19 9.00
N SER A 192 2.24 -1.54 10.27
CA SER A 192 3.32 -1.79 11.24
C SER A 192 4.19 -2.99 10.87
N TRP A 193 3.59 -4.01 10.23
CA TRP A 193 4.25 -5.24 9.84
C TRP A 193 5.35 -5.02 8.77
N PRO A 194 5.08 -4.36 7.63
CA PRO A 194 6.15 -4.04 6.67
C PRO A 194 7.19 -3.09 7.27
N ALA A 195 6.80 -2.14 8.14
CA ALA A 195 7.74 -1.28 8.84
C ALA A 195 8.72 -2.08 9.71
N ARG A 196 8.24 -3.09 10.45
CA ARG A 196 9.10 -3.99 11.23
C ARG A 196 10.06 -4.78 10.36
N LEU A 197 9.60 -5.34 9.24
CA LEU A 197 10.48 -6.09 8.34
C LEU A 197 11.60 -5.21 7.77
N ILE A 198 11.30 -3.96 7.43
CA ILE A 198 12.30 -2.99 6.96
C ILE A 198 13.30 -2.68 8.07
N GLN A 199 12.82 -2.40 9.29
CA GLN A 199 13.69 -2.10 10.43
C GLN A 199 14.62 -3.28 10.77
N MET A 200 14.15 -4.53 10.71
CA MET A 200 14.99 -5.71 10.96
C MET A 200 16.18 -5.80 10.00
N GLU A 201 16.01 -5.38 8.75
CA GLU A 201 17.11 -5.36 7.78
C GLU A 201 17.99 -4.11 7.90
N MET A 202 17.44 -2.99 8.35
CA MET A 202 18.22 -1.78 8.64
C MET A 202 19.10 -1.94 9.88
N LEU A 203 18.58 -2.61 10.91
CA LEU A 203 19.19 -2.74 12.23
C LEU A 203 19.30 -4.22 12.63
N PRO A 204 20.17 -5.01 11.97
CA PRO A 204 20.24 -6.47 12.15
C PRO A 204 20.73 -6.92 13.53
N MET A 205 21.33 -6.01 14.31
CA MET A 205 21.88 -6.29 15.64
C MET A 205 20.83 -6.18 16.76
N ILE A 206 19.58 -5.84 16.42
CA ILE A 206 18.52 -5.64 17.40
C ILE A 206 17.82 -6.98 17.70
N GLU A 207 17.71 -7.30 18.98
CA GLU A 207 16.90 -8.42 19.44
C GLU A 207 15.42 -8.11 19.22
N VAL A 208 14.79 -8.87 18.33
CA VAL A 208 13.36 -8.82 18.05
C VAL A 208 12.69 -10.10 18.52
N ASN A 209 11.39 -10.00 18.84
CA ASN A 209 10.64 -11.10 19.46
C ASN A 209 10.51 -12.34 18.55
N PHE A 210 10.49 -12.15 17.22
CA PHE A 210 10.30 -13.21 16.25
C PHE A 210 11.25 -13.10 15.05
N SER A 211 11.41 -14.19 14.31
CA SER A 211 12.20 -14.18 13.06
C SER A 211 11.48 -13.45 11.93
N PHE A 212 12.24 -12.99 10.93
CA PHE A 212 11.73 -12.29 9.75
C PHE A 212 10.54 -13.03 9.10
N GLY A 213 10.66 -14.35 8.92
CA GLY A 213 9.62 -15.17 8.29
C GLY A 213 8.33 -15.22 9.12
N VAL A 214 8.44 -15.25 10.45
CA VAL A 214 7.28 -15.25 11.34
C VAL A 214 6.55 -13.91 11.29
N TYR A 215 7.27 -12.79 11.37
CA TYR A 215 6.67 -11.46 11.21
C TYR A 215 5.99 -11.30 9.85
N PHE A 216 6.61 -11.79 8.78
CA PHE A 216 6.01 -11.76 7.44
C PHE A 216 4.69 -12.54 7.39
N VAL A 217 4.68 -13.80 7.85
CA VAL A 217 3.47 -14.64 7.83
C VAL A 217 2.37 -14.04 8.69
N LEU A 218 2.68 -13.59 9.90
CA LEU A 218 1.70 -12.94 10.78
C LEU A 218 1.15 -11.66 10.15
N GLY A 219 2.00 -10.84 9.54
CA GLY A 219 1.59 -9.64 8.83
C GLY A 219 0.67 -9.93 7.66
N VAL A 220 0.97 -10.97 6.85
CA VAL A 220 0.09 -11.39 5.74
C VAL A 220 -1.25 -11.87 6.28
N VAL A 221 -1.26 -12.73 7.30
CA VAL A 221 -2.50 -13.26 7.89
C VAL A 221 -3.35 -12.14 8.46
N PHE A 222 -2.73 -11.19 9.18
CA PHE A 222 -3.39 -10.03 9.75
C PHE A 222 -4.01 -9.15 8.66
N ASN A 223 -3.22 -8.73 7.66
CA ASN A 223 -3.69 -7.89 6.57
C ASN A 223 -4.79 -8.58 5.76
N MET A 224 -4.65 -9.87 5.45
CA MET A 224 -5.66 -10.64 4.72
C MET A 224 -6.96 -10.79 5.52
N PHE A 225 -6.88 -10.99 6.83
CA PHE A 225 -8.06 -11.03 7.69
C PHE A 225 -8.85 -9.71 7.63
N PHE A 226 -8.18 -8.57 7.77
CA PHE A 226 -8.80 -7.25 7.68
C PHE A 226 -9.34 -6.97 6.27
N LEU A 227 -8.59 -7.32 5.23
CA LEU A 227 -9.02 -7.16 3.84
C LEU A 227 -10.31 -7.94 3.56
N LEU A 228 -10.40 -9.20 4.00
CA LEU A 228 -11.61 -10.01 3.86
C LEU A 228 -12.80 -9.44 4.63
N LEU A 229 -12.56 -8.94 5.86
CA LEU A 229 -13.60 -8.31 6.67
C LEU A 229 -14.13 -7.04 6.00
N LEU A 230 -13.24 -6.14 5.57
CA LEU A 230 -13.61 -4.90 4.89
C LEU A 230 -14.27 -5.17 3.53
N PHE A 231 -13.85 -6.21 2.81
CA PHE A 231 -14.46 -6.61 1.56
C PHE A 231 -15.91 -7.08 1.77
N LYS A 232 -16.17 -7.88 2.81
CA LYS A 232 -17.53 -8.26 3.20
C LYS A 232 -18.38 -7.04 3.58
N LEU A 233 -17.81 -6.09 4.33
CA LEU A 233 -18.50 -4.85 4.70
C LEU A 233 -18.84 -4.01 3.47
N TYR A 234 -17.91 -3.86 2.54
CA TYR A 234 -18.11 -3.10 1.30
C TYR A 234 -19.22 -3.69 0.45
N ILE A 235 -19.19 -5.01 0.21
CA ILE A 235 -20.22 -5.72 -0.55
C ILE A 235 -21.60 -5.53 0.10
N LYS A 236 -21.70 -5.74 1.41
CA LYS A 236 -22.97 -5.61 2.14
C LYS A 236 -23.54 -4.19 2.05
N LYS A 237 -22.70 -3.16 2.18
CA LYS A 237 -23.14 -1.76 2.15
C LYS A 237 -23.48 -1.28 0.73
N ALA A 238 -22.78 -1.79 -0.28
CA ALA A 238 -23.00 -1.43 -1.67
C ALA A 238 -24.19 -2.16 -2.32
N ASN A 239 -24.88 -3.05 -1.58
CA ASN A 239 -25.93 -3.94 -2.11
C ASN A 239 -25.42 -4.75 -3.34
N ILE A 240 -24.23 -5.35 -3.22
CA ILE A 240 -23.54 -6.19 -4.22
C ILE A 240 -23.44 -7.64 -3.72
#